data_AF-A0A2V2RQZ0-F1
#
_entry.id   AF-A0A2V2RQZ0-F1
#
_cell.length_a   1.000
_cell.length_b   1.000
_cell.length_c   1.000
_cell.angle_alpha   90.00
_cell.angle_beta   90.00
_cell.angle_gamma   90.00
#
_symmetry.space_group_name_H-M   'P 1'
#
loop_
_entity.id
_entity.type
_entity.pdbx_description
1 polymer ?
#
loop_
_entity_poly.entity_id
_entity_poly.type
_entity_poly.pdbx_seq_one_letter_code
_entity_poly.pdbx_strand_id
1 'polypeptide(L)'
;MILDCEHCGKKGTLDEEPYSGKKVRLRCPYCSQNFIFAVPTNGNAVGAAIDETVMAPAAAIRIEQPVAVTPPPPKSVIAATPAPDVPDALVNEAKRIARLIISEIKLYNQDKLARMGSKKEVLALLKNDLVRGKQHYDSRIASRLPTGTDYFTETVKEILLAGKN
;
A
#
# COMPACT_ATOMS: atom_id res chain seq x y z
N MET A 1 -18.62 1.11 23.29
CA MET A 1 -19.27 1.29 21.96
C MET A 1 -18.83 0.24 20.95
N ILE A 2 -19.65 0.01 19.91
CA ILE A 2 -19.29 -0.79 18.72
C ILE A 2 -18.88 0.18 17.60
N LEU A 3 -17.75 -0.09 16.95
CA LEU A 3 -17.21 0.68 15.83
C LEU A 3 -17.16 -0.20 14.58
N ASP A 4 -17.55 0.33 13.43
CA ASP A 4 -17.30 -0.29 12.15
C ASP A 4 -16.00 0.23 11.51
N CYS A 5 -15.26 -0.66 10.87
CA CYS A 5 -14.06 -0.30 10.12
C CYS A 5 -14.43 0.05 8.68
N GLU A 6 -14.13 1.27 8.24
CA GLU A 6 -14.40 1.75 6.87
C GLU A 6 -13.66 0.96 5.78
N HIS A 7 -12.63 0.17 6.16
CA HIS A 7 -11.84 -0.61 5.21
C HIS A 7 -12.30 -2.06 5.02
N CYS A 8 -12.93 -2.67 6.04
CA CYS A 8 -13.33 -4.08 5.96
C CYS A 8 -14.74 -4.37 6.46
N GLY A 9 -15.47 -3.36 6.95
CA GLY A 9 -16.85 -3.48 7.45
C GLY A 9 -17.00 -4.30 8.74
N LYS A 10 -15.89 -4.77 9.33
CA LYS A 10 -15.94 -5.56 10.56
C LYS A 10 -16.11 -4.66 11.78
N LYS A 11 -16.88 -5.17 12.74
CA LYS A 11 -17.19 -4.51 14.00
C LYS A 11 -16.07 -4.74 15.01
N GLY A 12 -15.62 -3.69 15.67
CA GLY A 12 -14.70 -3.71 16.80
C GLY A 12 -15.34 -3.07 18.03
N THR A 13 -14.87 -3.45 19.21
CA THR A 13 -15.34 -2.87 20.48
C THR A 13 -14.30 -1.87 20.97
N LEU A 14 -14.74 -0.68 21.41
CA LEU A 14 -13.90 0.32 22.05
C LEU A 14 -14.54 0.80 23.35
N ASP A 15 -13.72 0.94 24.39
CA ASP A 15 -14.08 1.56 25.66
C ASP A 15 -14.16 3.10 25.50
N GLU A 16 -15.31 3.70 25.83
CA GLU A 16 -15.61 5.12 25.57
C GLU A 16 -14.98 6.09 26.57
N GLU A 17 -14.71 5.63 27.79
CA GLU A 17 -14.23 6.46 28.91
C GLU A 17 -12.94 7.24 28.62
N PRO A 18 -11.86 6.64 28.06
CA PRO A 18 -10.62 7.39 27.80
C PRO A 18 -10.70 8.35 26.59
N TYR A 19 -11.72 8.23 25.74
CA TYR A 19 -11.72 8.78 24.38
C TYR A 19 -12.85 9.76 24.06
N SER A 20 -13.75 9.99 25.01
CA SER A 20 -14.87 10.93 24.86
C SER A 20 -14.40 12.31 24.38
N GLY A 21 -14.94 12.78 23.25
CA GLY A 21 -14.63 14.09 22.66
C GLY A 21 -13.30 14.18 21.91
N LYS A 22 -12.59 13.06 21.74
CA LYS A 22 -11.30 13.01 21.04
C LYS A 22 -11.42 12.25 19.72
N LYS A 23 -10.58 12.65 18.76
CA LYS A 23 -10.31 11.87 17.54
C LYS A 23 -9.25 10.83 17.89
N VAL A 24 -9.60 9.55 17.88
CA VAL A 24 -8.70 8.45 18.21
C VAL A 24 -8.24 7.78 16.94
N ARG A 25 -6.94 7.51 16.84
CA ARG A 25 -6.37 6.64 15.81
C ARG A 25 -6.47 5.19 16.27
N LEU A 26 -7.25 4.40 15.56
CA LEU A 26 -7.45 2.98 15.86
C LEU A 26 -6.86 2.13 14.75
N ARG A 27 -6.31 0.98 15.14
CA ARG A 27 -5.83 -0.04 14.20
C ARG A 27 -6.81 -1.20 14.18
N CYS A 28 -7.38 -1.50 13.01
CA CYS A 28 -8.29 -2.63 12.88
C CYS A 28 -7.52 -3.95 13.02
N PRO A 29 -7.92 -4.90 13.90
CA PRO A 29 -7.25 -6.19 14.03
C PRO A 29 -7.42 -7.09 12.80
N TYR A 30 -8.44 -6.83 11.97
CA TYR A 30 -8.76 -7.69 10.82
C TYR A 30 -8.09 -7.29 9.51
N CYS A 31 -8.04 -5.99 9.19
CA CYS A 31 -7.39 -5.50 7.97
C CYS A 31 -6.07 -4.76 8.25
N SER A 32 -5.69 -4.61 9.53
CA SER A 32 -4.50 -3.88 9.96
C SER A 32 -4.42 -2.41 9.52
N GLN A 33 -5.50 -1.86 8.96
CA GLN A 33 -5.58 -0.45 8.56
C GLN A 33 -5.80 0.46 9.76
N ASN A 34 -5.20 1.65 9.68
CA ASN A 34 -5.30 2.70 10.68
C ASN A 34 -6.40 3.66 10.23
N PHE A 35 -7.41 3.89 11.06
CA PHE A 35 -8.48 4.84 10.77
C PHE A 35 -8.69 5.79 11.95
N ILE A 36 -9.25 6.95 11.68
CA ILE A 36 -9.49 7.99 12.68
C ILE A 36 -10.99 8.01 12.96
N PHE A 37 -11.36 7.69 14.20
CA PHE A 37 -12.75 7.75 14.65
C PHE A 37 -12.92 8.88 15.67
N ALA A 38 -13.94 9.71 15.47
CA ALA A 38 -14.31 10.75 16.43
C ALA A 38 -15.36 10.18 17.39
N VAL A 39 -15.00 10.02 18.66
CA VAL A 39 -15.95 9.53 19.67
C VAL A 39 -16.90 10.68 20.05
N PRO A 40 -18.21 10.59 19.75
CA PRO A 40 -19.15 11.63 20.11
C PRO A 40 -19.28 11.70 21.63
N THR A 41 -19.23 12.91 22.19
CA THR A 41 -19.56 13.12 23.61
C THR A 41 -21.08 12.99 23.78
N ASN A 42 -21.52 12.00 24.57
CA ASN A 42 -22.91 11.91 24.99
C ASN A 42 -23.23 13.07 25.94
N GLY A 43 -23.77 14.16 25.41
CA GLY A 43 -24.23 15.30 26.19
C GLY A 43 -24.23 16.62 25.42
N ASN A 44 -25.36 16.88 24.74
CA ASN A 44 -25.91 18.18 24.35
C ASN A 44 -24.99 19.42 24.43
N ALA A 45 -24.51 19.92 23.29
CA ALA A 45 -24.27 21.35 23.09
C ALA A 45 -24.36 21.71 21.60
N VAL A 46 -25.36 22.53 21.31
CA VAL A 46 -25.55 23.26 20.07
C VAL A 46 -24.49 24.36 19.97
N GLY A 47 -23.75 24.38 18.86
CA GLY A 47 -23.19 25.61 18.27
C GLY A 47 -21.84 26.12 18.79
N ALA A 48 -21.19 26.87 17.88
CA ALA A 48 -20.04 27.76 18.06
C ALA A 48 -18.67 27.05 18.22
N ALA A 49 -17.60 27.42 17.53
CA ALA A 49 -17.33 28.58 16.70
C ALA A 49 -16.22 28.24 15.69
N ILE A 50 -16.35 28.82 14.50
CA ILE A 50 -15.21 29.28 13.72
C ILE A 50 -14.45 30.31 14.56
N ASP A 51 -13.14 30.16 14.74
CA ASP A 51 -12.29 31.33 15.03
C ASP A 51 -10.95 31.16 14.34
N GLU A 52 -10.87 31.88 13.23
CA GLU A 52 -9.69 32.27 12.51
C GLU A 52 -9.17 33.53 13.23
N THR A 53 -8.02 33.48 13.89
CA THR A 53 -7.21 34.69 14.13
C THR A 53 -5.72 34.36 14.14
N VAL A 54 -5.10 34.97 13.13
CA VAL A 54 -3.68 35.11 12.79
C VAL A 54 -3.00 36.05 13.78
N MET A 55 -1.76 35.76 14.21
CA MET A 55 -0.63 36.70 14.10
C MET A 55 0.72 36.04 14.44
N ALA A 56 1.68 36.23 13.53
CA ALA A 56 3.09 35.83 13.51
C ALA A 56 3.98 36.84 14.32
N PRO A 57 5.35 36.83 14.36
CA PRO A 57 6.27 36.35 13.31
C PRO A 57 7.60 35.66 13.73
N ALA A 58 8.31 35.21 12.68
CA ALA A 58 9.77 35.14 12.50
C ALA A 58 10.60 34.04 13.19
N ALA A 59 10.85 32.95 12.45
CA ALA A 59 12.22 32.46 12.20
C ALA A 59 12.23 31.48 11.01
N ALA A 60 13.21 31.66 10.12
CA ALA A 60 13.24 31.10 8.78
C ALA A 60 13.50 29.58 8.73
N ILE A 61 12.89 28.98 7.70
CA ILE A 61 12.92 27.59 7.26
C ILE A 61 14.25 27.24 6.58
N ARG A 62 14.81 26.06 6.87
CA ARG A 62 15.25 25.06 5.86
C ARG A 62 15.88 23.84 6.55
N ILE A 63 15.14 22.73 6.61
CA ILE A 63 15.77 21.41 6.69
C ILE A 63 15.78 20.87 5.27
N GLU A 64 16.96 20.88 4.67
CA GLU A 64 17.23 20.25 3.38
C GLU A 64 16.96 18.75 3.50
N GLN A 65 15.93 18.29 2.81
CA GLN A 65 15.66 16.88 2.61
C GLN A 65 16.71 16.29 1.65
N PRO A 66 17.14 15.04 1.88
CA PRO A 66 18.34 14.47 1.27
C PRO A 66 18.19 14.25 -0.24
N VAL A 67 19.33 14.50 -0.90
CA VAL A 67 19.57 14.50 -2.34
C VAL A 67 19.06 13.23 -3.02
N ALA A 68 18.30 13.46 -4.08
CA ALA A 68 17.84 12.48 -5.05
C ALA A 68 19.01 11.63 -5.57
N VAL A 69 18.88 10.30 -5.42
CA VAL A 69 19.72 9.35 -6.14
C VAL A 69 19.22 9.31 -7.57
N THR A 70 19.95 9.95 -8.46
CA THR A 70 19.77 9.90 -9.91
C THR A 70 19.99 8.47 -10.41
N PRO A 71 19.01 7.77 -11.01
CA PRO A 71 19.34 6.62 -11.85
C PRO A 71 19.99 7.13 -13.15
N PRO A 72 21.04 6.46 -13.65
CA PRO A 72 21.65 6.82 -14.94
C PRO A 72 20.65 6.62 -16.09
N PRO A 73 20.71 7.42 -17.16
CA PRO A 73 19.86 7.23 -18.33
C PRO A 73 20.34 6.00 -19.13
N PRO A 74 19.50 4.96 -19.35
CA PRO A 74 19.78 4.04 -20.43
C PRO A 74 19.47 4.73 -21.76
N LYS A 75 20.50 4.78 -22.60
CA LYS A 75 20.48 5.33 -23.95
C LYS A 75 19.36 4.69 -24.78
N SER A 76 18.66 5.56 -25.50
CA SER A 76 17.71 5.24 -26.55
C SER A 76 18.36 4.35 -27.62
N VAL A 77 17.73 3.23 -27.97
CA VAL A 77 17.94 2.55 -29.25
C VAL A 77 16.58 2.11 -29.78
N ILE A 78 16.28 2.57 -30.99
CA ILE A 78 15.04 2.38 -31.75
C ILE A 78 15.12 1.03 -32.48
N ALA A 79 14.04 0.24 -32.51
CA ALA A 79 13.49 -0.38 -33.73
C ALA A 79 12.44 -1.49 -33.47
N ALA A 80 11.45 -1.50 -34.36
CA ALA A 80 10.58 -2.60 -34.83
C ALA A 80 9.19 -2.77 -34.16
N THR A 81 8.19 -2.20 -34.85
CA THR A 81 6.74 -2.49 -34.89
C THR A 81 6.42 -3.92 -35.39
N PRO A 82 5.14 -4.39 -35.48
CA PRO A 82 3.89 -3.98 -34.81
C PRO A 82 3.05 -5.17 -34.24
N ALA A 83 2.30 -4.96 -33.15
CA ALA A 83 0.99 -5.60 -32.84
C ALA A 83 0.55 -5.31 -31.39
N PRO A 84 -0.75 -5.44 -31.08
CA PRO A 84 -1.60 -4.32 -30.65
C PRO A 84 -0.95 -3.50 -29.50
N ASP A 85 -0.63 -2.24 -29.79
CA ASP A 85 0.29 -1.38 -29.04
C ASP A 85 -0.10 -1.11 -27.58
N VAL A 86 0.16 -2.08 -26.71
CA VAL A 86 0.73 -1.76 -25.40
C VAL A 86 2.19 -1.44 -25.69
N PRO A 87 2.68 -0.22 -25.39
CA PRO A 87 4.10 0.06 -25.51
C PRO A 87 4.89 -1.04 -24.81
N ASP A 88 5.78 -1.75 -25.51
CA ASP A 88 6.64 -2.77 -24.89
C ASP A 88 7.38 -2.21 -23.66
N ALA A 89 7.65 -0.91 -23.68
CA ALA A 89 8.14 -0.14 -22.54
C ALA A 89 7.24 -0.26 -21.30
N LEU A 90 5.91 -0.15 -21.44
CA LEU A 90 4.95 -0.32 -20.33
C LEU A 90 4.90 -1.75 -19.84
N VAL A 91 4.94 -2.74 -20.74
CA VAL A 91 4.98 -4.16 -20.38
C VAL A 91 6.26 -4.47 -19.58
N ASN A 92 7.40 -3.99 -20.06
CA ASN A 92 8.69 -4.17 -19.40
C ASN A 92 8.75 -3.44 -18.06
N GLU A 93 8.22 -2.22 -17.98
CA GLU A 93 8.11 -1.47 -16.73
C GLU A 93 7.20 -2.19 -15.72
N ALA A 94 6.04 -2.70 -16.17
CA ALA A 94 5.14 -3.48 -15.35
C ALA A 94 5.84 -4.72 -14.77
N LYS A 95 6.53 -5.51 -15.62
CA LYS A 95 7.32 -6.66 -15.15
C LYS A 95 8.40 -6.24 -14.14
N ARG A 96 9.07 -5.11 -14.38
CA ARG A 96 10.11 -4.59 -13.49
C ARG A 96 9.56 -4.24 -12.11
N ILE A 97 8.46 -3.49 -12.05
CA ILE A 97 7.80 -3.10 -10.80
C ILE A 97 7.31 -4.35 -10.05
N ALA A 98 6.68 -5.30 -10.75
CA ALA A 98 6.23 -6.55 -10.13
C ALA A 98 7.39 -7.31 -9.50
N ARG A 99 8.51 -7.47 -10.22
CA ARG A 99 9.72 -8.15 -9.72
C ARG A 99 10.33 -7.45 -8.52
N LEU A 100 10.35 -6.11 -8.52
CA LEU A 100 10.84 -5.33 -7.38
C LEU A 100 10.00 -5.62 -6.13
N ILE A 101 8.68 -5.44 -6.21
CA ILE A 101 7.76 -5.63 -5.08
C ILE A 101 7.84 -7.07 -4.55
N ILE A 102 7.86 -8.06 -5.43
CA ILE A 102 7.88 -9.46 -5.03
C ILE A 102 9.23 -9.85 -4.42
N SER A 103 10.33 -9.24 -4.90
CA SER A 103 11.66 -9.43 -4.30
C SER A 103 11.72 -8.84 -2.89
N GLU A 104 11.07 -7.71 -2.63
CA GLU A 104 10.94 -7.15 -1.28
C GLU A 104 10.11 -8.07 -0.38
N ILE A 105 8.93 -8.52 -0.83
CA ILE A 105 8.08 -9.46 -0.08
C ILE A 105 8.84 -10.74 0.26
N LYS A 106 9.63 -11.26 -0.69
CA LYS A 106 10.49 -12.42 -0.49
C LYS A 106 11.54 -12.15 0.57
N LEU A 107 12.24 -11.01 0.50
CA LEU A 107 13.29 -10.63 1.43
C LEU A 107 12.77 -10.54 2.87
N TYR A 108 11.59 -9.96 3.08
CA TYR A 108 10.99 -9.85 4.42
C TYR A 108 10.50 -11.18 5.00
N ASN A 109 10.25 -12.18 4.16
CA ASN A 109 9.67 -13.45 4.57
C ASN A 109 10.61 -14.65 4.33
N GLN A 110 11.91 -14.42 4.13
CA GLN A 110 12.87 -15.49 3.79
C GLN A 110 12.85 -16.64 4.79
N ASP A 111 12.92 -16.35 6.09
CA ASP A 111 12.91 -17.36 7.16
C ASP A 111 11.64 -18.22 7.16
N LYS A 112 10.50 -17.58 6.91
CA LYS A 112 9.20 -18.27 6.89
C LYS A 112 9.04 -19.07 5.59
N LEU A 113 9.51 -18.53 4.47
CA LEU A 113 9.49 -19.18 3.16
C LEU A 113 10.38 -20.42 3.11
N ALA A 114 11.50 -20.43 3.82
CA ALA A 114 12.39 -21.58 3.94
C ALA A 114 11.77 -22.75 4.72
N ARG A 115 10.88 -22.44 5.68
CA ARG A 115 10.18 -23.46 6.49
C ARG A 115 8.98 -24.08 5.79
N MET A 116 8.44 -23.41 4.76
CA MET A 116 7.25 -23.87 4.04
C MET A 116 7.64 -24.73 2.83
N GLY A 117 7.17 -25.98 2.80
CA GLY A 117 7.41 -26.91 1.70
C GLY A 117 6.40 -26.80 0.57
N SER A 118 5.18 -26.34 0.86
CA SER A 118 4.06 -26.37 -0.09
C SER A 118 3.70 -24.99 -0.66
N LYS A 119 3.31 -24.95 -1.95
CA LYS A 119 2.81 -23.72 -2.61
C LYS A 119 1.61 -23.11 -1.87
N LYS A 120 0.71 -23.94 -1.35
CA LYS A 120 -0.50 -23.50 -0.63
C LYS A 120 -0.17 -22.74 0.66
N GLU A 121 0.80 -23.24 1.43
CA GLU A 121 1.24 -22.60 2.67
C GLU A 121 1.89 -21.24 2.40
N VAL A 122 2.72 -21.17 1.36
CA VAL A 122 3.34 -19.91 0.92
C VAL A 122 2.31 -18.85 0.59
N LEU A 123 1.30 -19.21 -0.20
CA LEU A 123 0.24 -18.30 -0.58
C LEU A 123 -0.62 -17.90 0.63
N ALA A 124 -0.86 -18.81 1.57
CA ALA A 124 -1.62 -18.51 2.77
C ALA A 124 -0.87 -17.51 3.67
N LEU A 125 0.44 -17.72 3.89
CA LEU A 125 1.27 -16.82 4.68
C LEU A 125 1.38 -15.44 4.02
N LEU A 126 1.74 -15.40 2.73
CA LEU A 126 1.99 -14.17 2.00
C LEU A 126 0.70 -13.48 1.54
N LYS A 127 -0.48 -14.01 1.85
CA LYS A 127 -1.76 -13.46 1.36
C LYS A 127 -1.88 -11.95 1.58
N ASN A 128 -1.57 -11.48 2.78
CA ASN A 128 -1.65 -10.05 3.11
C ASN A 128 -0.58 -9.22 2.38
N ASP A 129 0.65 -9.72 2.31
CA ASP A 129 1.76 -9.04 1.63
C ASP A 129 1.52 -8.96 0.12
N LEU A 130 0.98 -10.02 -0.49
CA LEU A 130 0.61 -10.06 -1.91
C LEU A 130 -0.54 -9.09 -2.22
N VAL A 131 -1.53 -8.97 -1.35
CA VAL A 131 -2.62 -7.99 -1.52
C VAL A 131 -2.06 -6.56 -1.47
N ARG A 132 -1.19 -6.25 -0.51
CA ARG A 132 -0.54 -4.94 -0.40
C ARG A 132 0.37 -4.66 -1.59
N GLY A 133 1.16 -5.65 -1.99
CA GLY A 133 2.02 -5.59 -3.16
C GLY A 133 1.23 -5.34 -4.43
N LYS A 134 0.08 -6.01 -4.60
CA LYS A 134 -0.83 -5.78 -5.72
C LYS A 134 -1.39 -4.37 -5.72
N GLN A 135 -1.83 -3.84 -4.57
CA GLN A 135 -2.29 -2.45 -4.48
C GLN A 135 -1.20 -1.45 -4.88
N HIS A 136 0.05 -1.67 -4.44
CA HIS A 136 1.17 -0.81 -4.79
C HIS A 136 1.51 -0.90 -6.29
N TYR A 137 1.47 -2.09 -6.85
CA TYR A 137 1.61 -2.32 -8.29
C TYR A 137 0.51 -1.60 -9.08
N ASP A 138 -0.75 -1.81 -8.70
CA ASP A 138 -1.92 -1.25 -9.38
C ASP A 138 -1.88 0.28 -9.36
N SER A 139 -1.53 0.89 -8.22
CA SER A 139 -1.39 2.34 -8.08
C SER A 139 -0.34 2.97 -9.01
N ARG A 140 0.65 2.21 -9.48
CA ARG A 140 1.74 2.71 -10.32
C ARG A 140 1.46 2.49 -11.81
N ILE A 141 0.92 1.31 -12.16
CA ILE A 141 0.88 0.88 -13.56
C ILE A 141 -0.49 0.36 -14.03
N ALA A 142 -1.43 -0.01 -13.16
CA ALA A 142 -2.72 -0.53 -13.61
C ALA A 142 -3.54 0.48 -14.42
N SER A 143 -3.46 1.78 -14.10
CA SER A 143 -4.11 2.84 -14.91
C SER A 143 -3.53 2.98 -16.33
N ARG A 144 -2.35 2.40 -16.59
CA ARG A 144 -1.64 2.47 -17.87
C ARG A 144 -1.60 1.12 -18.60
N LEU A 145 -2.03 0.05 -17.93
CA LEU A 145 -2.03 -1.30 -18.49
C LEU A 145 -3.37 -1.59 -19.18
N PRO A 146 -3.35 -2.43 -20.24
CA PRO A 146 -4.57 -2.94 -20.83
C PRO A 146 -5.27 -3.90 -19.89
N THR A 147 -6.59 -3.89 -19.95
CA THR A 147 -7.42 -4.82 -19.19
C THR A 147 -7.10 -6.26 -19.57
N GLY A 148 -6.81 -7.12 -18.58
CA GLY A 148 -6.66 -8.56 -18.77
C GLY A 148 -5.24 -9.12 -18.70
N THR A 149 -4.20 -8.29 -18.50
CA THR A 149 -2.82 -8.80 -18.31
C THR A 149 -2.25 -8.44 -16.94
N ASP A 150 -2.25 -9.40 -16.00
CA ASP A 150 -1.68 -9.26 -14.65
C ASP A 150 -0.26 -9.83 -14.58
N TYR A 151 0.75 -9.03 -14.94
CA TYR A 151 2.17 -9.43 -14.81
C TYR A 151 2.60 -9.68 -13.35
N PHE A 152 1.87 -9.10 -12.39
CA PHE A 152 2.09 -9.33 -10.97
C PHE A 152 1.92 -10.81 -10.61
N THR A 153 0.81 -11.42 -11.01
CA THR A 153 0.49 -12.82 -10.69
C THR A 153 1.49 -13.80 -11.32
N GLU A 154 1.91 -13.53 -12.55
CA GLU A 154 2.95 -14.34 -13.23
C GLU A 154 4.28 -14.26 -12.49
N THR A 155 4.68 -13.06 -12.07
CA THR A 155 5.92 -12.86 -11.31
C THR A 155 5.86 -13.53 -9.93
N VAL A 156 4.68 -13.59 -9.29
CA VAL A 156 4.50 -14.32 -8.01
C VAL A 156 4.82 -15.79 -8.21
N LYS A 157 4.31 -16.40 -9.28
CA LYS A 157 4.59 -17.80 -9.63
C LYS A 157 6.09 -17.99 -9.93
N GLU A 158 6.68 -17.07 -10.69
CA GLU A 158 8.09 -17.12 -11.10
C GLU A 158 9.07 -16.99 -9.92
N ILE A 159 8.81 -16.11 -8.93
CA ILE A 159 9.80 -15.81 -7.88
C ILE A 159 9.51 -16.53 -6.56
N LEU A 160 8.24 -16.63 -6.16
CA LEU A 160 7.86 -17.17 -4.86
C LEU A 160 7.52 -18.66 -4.91
N LEU A 161 7.01 -19.14 -6.04
CA LEU A 161 6.63 -20.54 -6.23
C LEU A 161 7.64 -21.33 -7.06
N ALA A 162 8.65 -20.68 -7.65
CA ALA A 162 9.74 -21.38 -8.33
C ALA A 162 10.46 -22.33 -7.36
N GLY A 163 10.56 -23.60 -7.76
CA GLY A 163 11.21 -24.64 -6.99
C GLY A 163 10.36 -25.28 -5.89
N LYS A 164 9.10 -24.88 -5.71
CA LYS A 164 8.15 -25.55 -4.79
C LYS A 164 7.25 -26.47 -5.59
N ASN A 165 7.11 -27.74 -5.19
CA ASN A 165 6.29 -28.72 -5.90
C ASN A 165 4.85 -28.73 -5.35
#